data_AF-A0A935XT85-F1
#
_entry.id   AF-A0A935XT85-F1
#
_cell.length_a   1.000
_cell.length_b   1.000
_cell.length_c   1.000
_cell.angle_alpha   90.00
_cell.angle_beta   90.00
_cell.angle_gamma   90.00
#
_symmetry.space_group_name_H-M   'P 1'
#
loop_
_entity.id
_entity.type
_entity.pdbx_description
1 polymer ?
#
loop_
_entity_poly.entity_id
_entity_poly.type
_entity_poly.pdbx_seq_one_letter_code
_entity_poly.pdbx_strand_id
1 'polypeptide(L)'
;MHILSLNAGSATLKFGIFDPVSATPLMAATIERPAVDAAAFDEIERRLRDAGMPAIDAVGHRVAHGGPRLNEAVLVDADTEREIERAAPLAPQHNPVALAGIRLARERWPGLPQVAVFDTAFHAGMPEQASLYAVPQAWRDAGVRRYGFHGLSHRHVLEAVSGALERAPEDLRIVSCHLGNGASVCAIDRGRSIDTSMGMTALEGLVMGTRSGDLDPGVPGFVARTLGLDPAQIEAALYHDSGLKALSGIGQDLREIEARARQGHAGARTALQVHAYRVRKYIGAYAAAMGGCDAIAFTGGAGENSAALRRRILEGLEFLGVRLDEDRNESFGASGAAVAELQAPRSQVAVLAVRAREQWVIARETAEVLRHAERGAPRQDTSMPVAISAHHVHLTQAAVEALFGAGHALRVLQPLSQPGFFAAEETVSVIGERDRLERVRVVGPCRAANQIEVSRTEAIRLGIEAPLRLSGDLAGSAEVTLAGPAGTLRTTGLIVARRHLHLTSADARRLGVEDRGEIEIALDTPRGTVLRHVALRVDDGAVLELHLDTDEANAAGLRGAGEGVLQGAACTARVCGPRDHENHASCETH
;
A
#
# COMPACT_ATOMS: atom_id res chain seq x y z
N MET A 1 -1.56 -0.43 -27.59
CA MET A 1 -1.71 -1.77 -26.98
C MET A 1 -3.15 -1.88 -26.54
N HIS A 2 -3.89 -2.87 -27.01
CA HIS A 2 -5.31 -3.07 -26.70
C HIS A 2 -5.46 -4.22 -25.71
N ILE A 3 -5.95 -3.94 -24.52
CA ILE A 3 -6.04 -4.92 -23.45
C ILE A 3 -7.49 -5.25 -23.14
N LEU A 4 -7.84 -6.53 -23.26
CA LEU A 4 -9.12 -7.06 -22.81
C LEU A 4 -9.06 -7.23 -21.29
N SER A 5 -9.79 -6.40 -20.55
CA SER A 5 -9.89 -6.53 -19.09
C SER A 5 -11.14 -7.29 -18.70
N LEU A 6 -10.99 -8.37 -17.93
CA LEU A 6 -12.05 -9.25 -17.45
C LEU A 6 -12.22 -9.12 -15.93
N ASN A 7 -13.43 -8.74 -15.50
CA ASN A 7 -13.80 -8.60 -14.09
C ASN A 7 -15.05 -9.44 -13.81
N ALA A 8 -14.84 -10.63 -13.26
CA ALA A 8 -15.91 -11.52 -12.82
C ALA A 8 -16.31 -11.20 -11.38
N GLY A 9 -17.55 -10.72 -11.20
CA GLY A 9 -18.20 -10.54 -9.92
C GLY A 9 -19.13 -11.72 -9.57
N SER A 10 -19.72 -11.70 -8.37
CA SER A 10 -20.66 -12.75 -7.91
C SER A 10 -22.04 -12.73 -8.62
N ALA A 11 -22.32 -11.72 -9.45
CA ALA A 11 -23.55 -11.62 -10.23
C ALA A 11 -23.34 -11.31 -11.72
N THR A 12 -22.22 -10.68 -12.09
CA THR A 12 -22.00 -10.16 -13.45
C THR A 12 -20.55 -10.37 -13.90
N LEU A 13 -20.36 -10.55 -15.21
CA LEU A 13 -19.07 -10.48 -15.87
C LEU A 13 -18.97 -9.13 -16.61
N LYS A 14 -18.12 -8.24 -16.10
CA LYS A 14 -17.82 -6.96 -16.75
C LYS A 14 -16.54 -7.09 -17.57
N PHE A 15 -16.55 -6.58 -18.79
CA PHE A 15 -15.36 -6.58 -19.64
C PHE A 15 -15.24 -5.31 -20.48
N GLY A 16 -14.05 -5.07 -21.02
CA GLY A 16 -13.82 -3.99 -21.98
C GLY A 16 -12.44 -4.02 -22.61
N ILE A 17 -12.29 -3.30 -23.73
CA ILE A 17 -11.02 -3.05 -24.40
C ILE A 17 -10.55 -1.64 -24.04
N PHE A 18 -9.31 -1.55 -23.58
CA PHE A 18 -8.68 -0.29 -23.16
C PHE A 18 -7.35 -0.09 -23.88
N ASP A 19 -7.07 1.16 -24.23
CA ASP A 19 -5.69 1.62 -24.44
C ASP A 19 -5.17 2.09 -23.06
N PRO A 20 -4.06 1.54 -22.54
CA PRO A 20 -3.49 1.93 -21.24
C PRO A 20 -3.18 3.43 -21.09
N VAL A 21 -2.98 4.15 -22.19
CA VAL A 21 -2.71 5.59 -22.20
C VAL A 21 -4.01 6.41 -22.04
N SER A 22 -5.18 5.80 -22.26
CA SER A 22 -6.50 6.44 -22.18
C SER A 22 -7.34 5.86 -21.05
N ALA A 23 -7.86 6.72 -20.16
CA ALA A 23 -8.85 6.33 -19.16
C ALA A 23 -10.24 5.98 -19.77
N THR A 24 -10.45 6.26 -21.06
CA THR A 24 -11.71 5.99 -21.78
C THR A 24 -11.63 4.65 -22.50
N PRO A 25 -12.54 3.69 -22.24
CA PRO A 25 -12.57 2.42 -22.96
C PRO A 25 -12.85 2.62 -24.46
N LEU A 26 -12.21 1.81 -25.31
CA LEU A 26 -12.63 1.64 -26.70
C LEU A 26 -13.98 0.90 -26.77
N MET A 27 -14.18 -0.03 -25.84
CA MET A 27 -15.45 -0.71 -25.59
C MET A 27 -15.55 -1.12 -24.14
N ALA A 28 -16.74 -1.03 -23.53
CA ALA A 28 -17.04 -1.65 -22.24
C ALA A 28 -18.45 -2.27 -22.29
N ALA A 29 -18.60 -3.42 -21.65
CA ALA A 29 -19.85 -4.18 -21.64
C ALA A 29 -20.00 -4.98 -20.33
N THR A 30 -21.24 -5.34 -20.02
CA THR A 30 -21.58 -6.24 -18.91
C THR A 30 -22.43 -7.40 -19.44
N ILE A 31 -22.18 -8.60 -18.92
CA ILE A 31 -23.01 -9.78 -19.08
C ILE A 31 -23.65 -10.06 -17.71
N GLU A 32 -24.99 -10.11 -17.67
CA GLU A 32 -25.79 -10.31 -16.45
C GLU A 32 -25.82 -11.79 -16.02
N ARG A 33 -24.64 -12.40 -15.85
CA ARG A 33 -24.42 -13.69 -15.18
C ARG A 33 -23.01 -13.76 -14.59
N PRO A 34 -22.80 -14.48 -13.47
CA PRO A 34 -21.47 -14.65 -12.87
C PRO A 34 -20.65 -15.79 -13.49
N ALA A 35 -21.30 -16.70 -14.22
CA ALA A 35 -20.63 -17.85 -14.82
C ALA A 35 -19.68 -17.40 -15.93
N VAL A 36 -18.38 -17.65 -15.71
CA VAL A 36 -17.34 -17.51 -16.72
C VAL A 36 -17.18 -18.87 -17.40
N ASP A 37 -18.00 -19.10 -18.43
CA ASP A 37 -18.07 -20.33 -19.20
C ASP A 37 -17.83 -20.05 -20.70
N ALA A 38 -17.82 -21.11 -21.52
CA ALA A 38 -17.61 -20.99 -22.97
C ALA A 38 -18.62 -20.02 -23.64
N ALA A 39 -19.90 -20.04 -23.22
CA ALA A 39 -20.93 -19.17 -23.77
C ALA A 39 -20.73 -17.69 -23.37
N ALA A 40 -20.16 -17.41 -22.19
CA ALA A 40 -19.73 -16.07 -21.82
C ALA A 40 -18.59 -15.56 -22.71
N PHE A 41 -17.63 -16.42 -23.08
CA PHE A 41 -16.58 -16.09 -24.04
C PHE A 41 -17.11 -15.91 -25.47
N ASP A 42 -18.02 -16.77 -25.94
CA ASP A 42 -18.68 -16.61 -27.25
C ASP A 42 -19.39 -15.24 -27.36
N GLU A 43 -20.05 -14.82 -26.28
CA GLU A 43 -20.71 -13.51 -26.20
C GLU A 43 -19.71 -12.34 -26.14
N ILE A 44 -18.56 -12.50 -25.48
CA ILE A 44 -17.46 -11.53 -25.53
C ILE A 44 -16.95 -11.39 -26.97
N GLU A 45 -16.59 -12.50 -27.62
CA GLU A 45 -16.05 -12.51 -29.00
C GLU A 45 -17.05 -11.93 -30.01
N ARG A 46 -18.34 -12.25 -29.86
CA ARG A 46 -19.42 -11.65 -30.66
C ARG A 46 -19.50 -10.14 -30.45
N ARG A 47 -19.54 -9.68 -29.21
CA ARG A 47 -19.64 -8.24 -28.89
C ARG A 47 -18.42 -7.45 -29.37
N LEU A 48 -17.21 -7.99 -29.23
CA LEU A 48 -15.98 -7.37 -29.76
C LEU A 48 -16.04 -7.24 -31.29
N ARG A 49 -16.53 -8.27 -31.99
CA ARG A 49 -16.73 -8.28 -33.44
C ARG A 49 -17.79 -7.27 -33.90
N ASP A 50 -18.95 -7.26 -33.25
CA ASP A 50 -20.07 -6.36 -33.57
C ASP A 50 -19.72 -4.89 -33.34
N ALA A 51 -18.84 -4.60 -32.37
CA ALA A 51 -18.31 -3.26 -32.11
C ALA A 51 -17.11 -2.88 -33.01
N GLY A 52 -16.66 -3.77 -33.90
CA GLY A 52 -15.52 -3.52 -34.79
C GLY A 52 -14.18 -3.33 -34.07
N MET A 53 -13.99 -3.99 -32.93
CA MET A 53 -12.78 -3.81 -32.11
C MET A 53 -11.51 -4.31 -32.81
N PRO A 54 -10.36 -3.66 -32.56
CA PRO A 54 -9.07 -4.12 -33.07
C PRO A 54 -8.68 -5.47 -32.42
N ALA A 55 -7.64 -6.11 -32.97
CA ALA A 55 -7.01 -7.24 -32.32
C ALA A 55 -6.53 -6.86 -30.91
N ILE A 56 -6.74 -7.78 -29.96
CA ILE A 56 -6.30 -7.65 -28.58
C ILE A 56 -4.86 -8.15 -28.44
N ASP A 57 -4.05 -7.39 -27.72
CA ASP A 57 -2.62 -7.69 -27.52
C ASP A 57 -2.40 -8.50 -26.22
N ALA A 58 -3.32 -8.42 -25.26
CA ALA A 58 -3.25 -9.11 -23.97
C ALA A 58 -4.61 -9.22 -23.27
N VAL A 59 -4.69 -10.08 -22.25
CA VAL A 59 -5.86 -10.19 -21.36
C VAL A 59 -5.48 -9.94 -19.90
N GLY A 60 -6.16 -9.00 -19.25
CA GLY A 60 -6.04 -8.74 -17.82
C GLY A 60 -7.19 -9.36 -17.04
N HIS A 61 -6.89 -10.16 -16.02
CA HIS A 61 -7.87 -10.90 -15.21
C HIS A 61 -7.91 -10.37 -13.80
N ARG A 62 -9.08 -9.91 -13.32
CA ARG A 62 -9.28 -9.66 -11.89
C ARG A 62 -9.32 -10.97 -11.12
N VAL A 63 -8.51 -11.07 -10.07
CA VAL A 63 -8.55 -12.14 -9.09
C VAL A 63 -8.88 -11.54 -7.72
N ALA A 64 -9.76 -12.16 -6.95
CA ALA A 64 -10.17 -11.60 -5.66
C ALA A 64 -9.08 -11.71 -4.58
N HIS A 65 -8.34 -12.82 -4.55
CA HIS A 65 -7.33 -13.06 -3.51
C HIS A 65 -6.09 -13.76 -4.05
N GLY A 66 -4.91 -13.18 -3.81
CA GLY A 66 -3.62 -13.76 -4.21
C GLY A 66 -2.94 -14.68 -3.18
N GLY A 67 -3.67 -15.12 -2.14
CA GLY A 67 -3.09 -15.75 -0.96
C GLY A 67 -1.99 -14.89 -0.29
N PRO A 68 -1.01 -15.50 0.38
CA PRO A 68 0.14 -14.79 0.96
C PRO A 68 1.29 -14.52 -0.04
N ARG A 69 1.24 -15.07 -1.27
CA ARG A 69 2.34 -15.01 -2.25
C ARG A 69 2.12 -14.05 -3.42
N LEU A 70 0.90 -13.87 -3.90
CA LEU A 70 0.60 -13.00 -5.03
C LEU A 70 0.09 -11.65 -4.50
N ASN A 71 1.03 -10.73 -4.28
CA ASN A 71 0.81 -9.41 -3.67
C ASN A 71 0.86 -8.25 -4.69
N GLU A 72 1.11 -8.54 -5.96
CA GLU A 72 1.15 -7.60 -7.09
C GLU A 72 0.58 -8.23 -8.36
N ALA A 73 0.43 -7.46 -9.43
CA ALA A 73 -0.01 -8.01 -10.72
C ALA A 73 1.10 -8.86 -11.36
N VAL A 74 0.78 -10.08 -11.80
CA VAL A 74 1.77 -11.03 -12.35
C VAL A 74 1.35 -11.59 -13.70
N LEU A 75 2.33 -11.89 -14.56
CA LEU A 75 2.09 -12.66 -15.77
C LEU A 75 1.58 -14.05 -15.40
N VAL A 76 0.52 -14.52 -16.04
CA VAL A 76 -0.07 -15.83 -15.75
C VAL A 76 0.79 -16.93 -16.34
N ASP A 77 1.25 -17.79 -15.46
CA ASP A 77 1.87 -19.08 -15.78
C ASP A 77 1.22 -20.21 -14.96
N ALA A 78 1.82 -21.41 -15.06
CA ALA A 78 1.32 -22.57 -14.33
C ALA A 78 1.52 -22.49 -12.80
N ASP A 79 2.41 -21.64 -12.26
CA ASP A 79 2.55 -21.46 -10.81
C ASP A 79 1.54 -20.44 -10.28
N THR A 80 1.37 -19.33 -10.99
CA THR A 80 0.31 -18.35 -10.76
C THR A 80 -1.06 -19.01 -10.66
N GLU A 81 -1.41 -19.93 -11.58
CA GLU A 81 -2.66 -20.69 -11.48
C GLU A 81 -2.76 -21.55 -10.20
N ARG A 82 -1.68 -22.26 -9.82
CA ARG A 82 -1.66 -23.09 -8.60
C ARG A 82 -1.84 -22.25 -7.35
N GLU A 83 -1.27 -21.06 -7.31
CA GLU A 83 -1.41 -20.13 -6.19
C GLU A 83 -2.82 -19.52 -6.10
N ILE A 84 -3.43 -19.17 -7.24
CA ILE A 84 -4.84 -18.74 -7.28
C ILE A 84 -5.78 -19.85 -6.78
N GLU A 85 -5.50 -21.10 -7.16
CA GLU A 85 -6.24 -22.30 -6.74
C GLU A 85 -6.05 -22.58 -5.24
N ARG A 86 -4.82 -22.48 -4.72
CA ARG A 86 -4.50 -22.56 -3.28
C ARG A 86 -5.16 -21.45 -2.45
N ALA A 87 -5.33 -20.26 -3.02
CA ALA A 87 -6.03 -19.15 -2.38
C ALA A 87 -7.57 -19.24 -2.46
N ALA A 88 -8.12 -20.22 -3.18
CA ALA A 88 -9.58 -20.35 -3.35
C ALA A 88 -10.37 -20.45 -2.03
N PRO A 89 -9.91 -21.12 -0.95
CA PRO A 89 -10.62 -21.14 0.33
C PRO A 89 -10.77 -19.75 1.00
N LEU A 90 -9.93 -18.78 0.65
CA LEU A 90 -10.00 -17.40 1.19
C LEU A 90 -11.03 -16.53 0.43
N ALA A 91 -11.38 -16.92 -0.80
CA ALA A 91 -12.35 -16.23 -1.65
C ALA A 91 -13.16 -17.22 -2.50
N PRO A 92 -13.93 -18.15 -1.89
CA PRO A 92 -14.50 -19.32 -2.58
C PRO A 92 -15.53 -18.95 -3.66
N GLN A 93 -16.19 -17.80 -3.54
CA GLN A 93 -17.17 -17.30 -4.51
C GLN A 93 -16.53 -16.55 -5.70
N HIS A 94 -15.21 -16.37 -5.72
CA HIS A 94 -14.53 -15.49 -6.68
C HIS A 94 -13.29 -16.11 -7.34
N ASN A 95 -12.37 -16.68 -6.56
CA ASN A 95 -11.12 -17.24 -7.09
C ASN A 95 -11.33 -18.37 -8.11
N PRO A 96 -12.23 -19.35 -7.89
CA PRO A 96 -12.52 -20.39 -8.89
C PRO A 96 -13.07 -19.82 -10.21
N VAL A 97 -13.85 -18.73 -10.14
CA VAL A 97 -14.44 -18.06 -11.32
C VAL A 97 -13.36 -17.32 -12.12
N ALA A 98 -12.44 -16.63 -11.43
CA ALA A 98 -11.30 -15.98 -12.07
C ALA A 98 -10.37 -17.00 -12.75
N LEU A 99 -10.09 -18.13 -12.08
CA LEU A 99 -9.27 -19.22 -12.58
C LEU A 99 -9.90 -19.92 -13.81
N ALA A 100 -11.22 -20.10 -13.82
CA ALA A 100 -11.94 -20.58 -15.01
C ALA A 100 -11.80 -19.60 -16.19
N GLY A 101 -11.88 -18.30 -15.94
CA GLY A 101 -11.66 -17.26 -16.96
C GLY A 101 -10.26 -17.25 -17.54
N ILE A 102 -9.23 -17.43 -16.71
CA ILE A 102 -7.83 -17.59 -17.14
C ILE A 102 -7.68 -18.81 -18.07
N ARG A 103 -8.19 -19.97 -17.62
CA ARG A 103 -8.10 -21.23 -18.39
C ARG A 103 -8.80 -21.12 -19.74
N LEU A 104 -10.02 -20.56 -19.78
CA LEU A 104 -10.78 -20.33 -21.02
C LEU A 104 -10.12 -19.30 -21.94
N ALA A 105 -9.57 -18.20 -21.42
CA ALA A 105 -8.86 -17.21 -22.24
C ALA A 105 -7.63 -17.82 -22.93
N ARG A 106 -6.93 -18.75 -22.27
CA ARG A 106 -5.79 -19.47 -22.86
C ARG A 106 -6.21 -20.43 -23.97
N GLU A 107 -7.37 -21.07 -23.83
CA GLU A 107 -7.94 -21.94 -24.86
C GLU A 107 -8.42 -21.14 -26.08
N ARG A 108 -9.04 -19.97 -25.86
CA ARG A 108 -9.61 -19.12 -26.91
C ARG A 108 -8.58 -18.29 -27.67
N TRP A 109 -7.57 -17.78 -26.98
CA TRP A 109 -6.52 -16.96 -27.59
C TRP A 109 -5.11 -17.51 -27.25
N PRO A 110 -4.72 -18.68 -27.82
CA PRO A 110 -3.42 -19.26 -27.58
C PRO A 110 -2.28 -18.31 -27.95
N GLY A 111 -1.33 -18.13 -27.05
CA GLY A 111 -0.16 -17.27 -27.26
C GLY A 111 -0.36 -15.79 -26.92
N LEU A 112 -1.58 -15.32 -26.61
CA LEU A 112 -1.73 -14.01 -25.99
C LEU A 112 -1.25 -14.04 -24.54
N PRO A 113 -0.44 -13.07 -24.10
CA PRO A 113 -0.04 -12.97 -22.71
C PRO A 113 -1.24 -12.57 -21.84
N GLN A 114 -1.30 -13.15 -20.65
CA GLN A 114 -2.35 -12.90 -19.67
C GLN A 114 -1.73 -12.41 -18.37
N VAL A 115 -2.39 -11.49 -17.67
CA VAL A 115 -1.94 -10.97 -16.38
C VAL A 115 -3.04 -11.16 -15.35
N ALA A 116 -2.70 -11.71 -14.19
CA ALA A 116 -3.57 -11.77 -13.02
C ALA A 116 -3.35 -10.54 -12.15
N VAL A 117 -4.44 -9.84 -11.81
CA VAL A 117 -4.42 -8.57 -11.06
C VAL A 117 -5.31 -8.74 -9.81
N PHE A 118 -4.73 -8.58 -8.62
CA PHE A 118 -5.36 -9.01 -7.36
C PHE A 118 -5.99 -7.86 -6.58
N ASP A 119 -7.24 -8.05 -6.14
CA ASP A 119 -7.93 -7.14 -5.22
C ASP A 119 -7.20 -6.94 -3.88
N THR A 120 -6.40 -7.93 -3.46
CA THR A 120 -5.57 -7.88 -2.24
C THR A 120 -4.27 -7.07 -2.40
N ALA A 121 -3.80 -6.85 -3.63
CA ALA A 121 -2.45 -6.32 -3.89
C ALA A 121 -2.22 -4.92 -3.30
N PHE A 122 -3.19 -4.01 -3.44
CA PHE A 122 -3.08 -2.64 -2.91
C PHE A 122 -2.96 -2.59 -1.37
N HIS A 123 -3.41 -3.64 -0.67
CA HIS A 123 -3.38 -3.75 0.78
C HIS A 123 -2.15 -4.51 1.31
N ALA A 124 -1.33 -5.11 0.44
CA ALA A 124 -0.18 -5.92 0.86
C ALA A 124 0.87 -5.14 1.67
N GLY A 125 0.95 -3.82 1.46
CA GLY A 125 1.84 -2.91 2.21
C GLY A 125 1.29 -2.45 3.57
N MET A 126 0.20 -3.03 4.07
CA MET A 126 -0.42 -2.69 5.36
C MET A 126 0.49 -3.07 6.53
N PRO A 127 0.67 -2.20 7.55
CA PRO A 127 1.53 -2.48 8.69
C PRO A 127 0.98 -3.60 9.60
N GLU A 128 1.85 -4.18 10.44
CA GLU A 128 1.49 -5.32 11.30
C GLU A 128 0.35 -4.98 12.27
N GLN A 129 0.35 -3.80 12.89
CA GLN A 129 -0.69 -3.40 13.86
C GLN A 129 -2.10 -3.28 13.25
N ALA A 130 -2.23 -3.14 11.92
CA ALA A 130 -3.51 -3.13 11.23
C ALA A 130 -3.85 -4.50 10.59
N SER A 131 -2.84 -5.28 10.24
CA SER A 131 -3.03 -6.56 9.54
C SER A 131 -3.10 -7.80 10.45
N LEU A 132 -2.59 -7.75 11.67
CA LEU A 132 -2.63 -8.89 12.61
C LEU A 132 -3.93 -8.94 13.42
N TYR A 133 -4.50 -10.14 13.56
CA TYR A 133 -5.54 -10.40 14.55
C TYR A 133 -4.95 -10.85 15.90
N ALA A 134 -5.62 -10.45 17.00
CA ALA A 134 -5.29 -10.84 18.37
C ALA A 134 -5.75 -12.28 18.71
N VAL A 135 -5.30 -13.25 17.91
CA VAL A 135 -5.61 -14.69 18.00
C VAL A 135 -4.38 -15.50 18.47
N PRO A 136 -4.47 -16.82 18.72
CA PRO A 136 -3.29 -17.65 19.02
C PRO A 136 -2.22 -17.60 17.92
N GLN A 137 -0.94 -17.73 18.28
CA GLN A 137 0.19 -17.67 17.34
C GLN A 137 0.05 -18.69 16.19
N ALA A 138 -0.32 -19.94 16.51
CA ALA A 138 -0.50 -21.00 15.53
C ALA A 138 -1.55 -20.68 14.44
N TRP A 139 -2.49 -19.77 14.71
CA TRP A 139 -3.45 -19.31 13.69
C TRP A 139 -2.81 -18.26 12.77
N ARG A 140 -2.01 -17.34 13.31
CA ARG A 140 -1.21 -16.41 12.49
C ARG A 140 -0.22 -17.15 11.60
N ASP A 141 0.44 -18.18 12.14
CA ASP A 141 1.37 -19.04 11.39
C ASP A 141 0.66 -19.78 10.24
N ALA A 142 -0.62 -20.13 10.42
CA ALA A 142 -1.49 -20.68 9.38
C ALA A 142 -2.06 -19.63 8.39
N GLY A 143 -1.64 -18.36 8.48
CA GLY A 143 -2.05 -17.28 7.57
C GLY A 143 -3.30 -16.50 8.01
N VAL A 144 -3.79 -16.68 9.25
CA VAL A 144 -4.93 -15.89 9.76
C VAL A 144 -4.51 -14.45 10.04
N ARG A 145 -4.76 -13.58 9.07
CA ARG A 145 -4.50 -12.13 9.09
C ARG A 145 -5.51 -11.39 8.22
N ARG A 146 -5.60 -10.07 8.36
CA ARG A 146 -6.33 -9.21 7.43
C ARG A 146 -5.56 -9.11 6.11
N TYR A 147 -6.25 -9.30 5.00
CA TYR A 147 -5.74 -9.10 3.64
C TYR A 147 -6.42 -7.91 2.95
N GLY A 148 -7.73 -7.76 3.08
CA GLY A 148 -8.49 -6.69 2.43
C GLY A 148 -8.82 -6.95 0.95
N PHE A 149 -9.86 -6.28 0.44
CA PHE A 149 -10.36 -6.45 -0.93
C PHE A 149 -10.84 -5.11 -1.51
N HIS A 150 -11.26 -5.11 -2.78
CA HIS A 150 -11.52 -3.90 -3.57
C HIS A 150 -10.28 -2.99 -3.74
N GLY A 151 -9.07 -3.53 -3.58
CA GLY A 151 -7.81 -2.77 -3.72
C GLY A 151 -7.67 -2.06 -5.06
N LEU A 152 -8.19 -2.65 -6.15
CA LEU A 152 -8.25 -1.99 -7.47
C LEU A 152 -9.13 -0.73 -7.46
N SER A 153 -10.28 -0.78 -6.79
CA SER A 153 -11.15 0.38 -6.64
C SER A 153 -10.56 1.42 -5.69
N HIS A 154 -9.90 1.01 -4.61
CA HIS A 154 -9.25 1.93 -3.68
C HIS A 154 -8.02 2.62 -4.31
N ARG A 155 -7.24 1.91 -5.14
CA ARG A 155 -6.15 2.46 -5.96
C ARG A 155 -6.66 3.48 -6.98
N HIS A 156 -7.73 3.16 -7.72
CA HIS A 156 -8.41 4.11 -8.62
C HIS A 156 -8.89 5.37 -7.89
N VAL A 157 -9.43 5.23 -6.66
CA VAL A 157 -9.86 6.38 -5.86
C VAL A 157 -8.68 7.26 -5.45
N LEU A 158 -7.54 6.69 -5.06
CA LEU A 158 -6.33 7.46 -4.75
C LEU A 158 -5.94 8.36 -5.93
N GLU A 159 -5.82 7.78 -7.12
CA GLU A 159 -5.41 8.47 -8.35
C GLU A 159 -6.45 9.54 -8.75
N ALA A 160 -7.73 9.20 -8.68
CA ALA A 160 -8.84 10.10 -9.00
C ALA A 160 -8.91 11.31 -8.05
N VAL A 161 -8.68 11.10 -6.75
CA VAL A 161 -8.66 12.16 -5.73
C VAL A 161 -7.39 13.02 -5.85
N SER A 162 -6.23 12.39 -6.05
CA SER A 162 -4.96 13.08 -6.28
C SER A 162 -5.04 14.02 -7.49
N GLY A 163 -5.54 13.52 -8.62
CA GLY A 163 -5.75 14.33 -9.82
C GLY A 163 -6.80 15.43 -9.64
N ALA A 164 -7.92 15.16 -8.95
CA ALA A 164 -8.98 16.15 -8.75
C ALA A 164 -8.62 17.27 -7.75
N LEU A 165 -7.75 16.99 -6.79
CA LEU A 165 -7.27 17.98 -5.81
C LEU A 165 -5.93 18.63 -6.20
N GLU A 166 -5.37 18.27 -7.36
CA GLU A 166 -4.05 18.72 -7.84
C GLU A 166 -2.92 18.53 -6.81
N ARG A 167 -3.00 17.46 -6.01
CA ARG A 167 -2.07 17.13 -4.91
C ARG A 167 -1.46 15.75 -5.12
N ALA A 168 -0.16 15.63 -4.86
CA ALA A 168 0.55 14.37 -4.94
C ALA A 168 -0.04 13.32 -3.97
N PRO A 169 -0.06 12.01 -4.33
CA PRO A 169 -0.50 10.93 -3.44
C PRO A 169 0.14 10.98 -2.05
N GLU A 170 1.43 11.35 -1.99
CA GLU A 170 2.27 11.42 -0.79
C GLU A 170 1.85 12.52 0.20
N ASP A 171 1.06 13.50 -0.27
CA ASP A 171 0.56 14.63 0.52
C ASP A 171 -0.88 14.42 1.01
N LEU A 172 -1.51 13.27 0.74
CA LEU A 172 -2.94 13.03 0.99
C LEU A 172 -3.20 11.91 2.00
N ARG A 173 -4.14 12.16 2.92
CA ARG A 173 -4.83 11.14 3.73
C ARG A 173 -6.27 11.00 3.27
N ILE A 174 -6.60 9.87 2.65
CA ILE A 174 -7.89 9.63 2.00
C ILE A 174 -8.61 8.48 2.70
N VAL A 175 -9.83 8.73 3.16
CA VAL A 175 -10.76 7.65 3.52
C VAL A 175 -11.57 7.28 2.29
N SER A 176 -11.20 6.17 1.65
CA SER A 176 -11.85 5.66 0.44
C SER A 176 -12.99 4.71 0.79
N CYS A 177 -14.22 5.08 0.45
CA CYS A 177 -15.44 4.32 0.72
C CYS A 177 -15.98 3.67 -0.57
N HIS A 178 -15.67 2.40 -0.79
CA HIS A 178 -16.29 1.61 -1.87
C HIS A 178 -17.62 1.06 -1.34
N LEU A 179 -18.74 1.55 -1.86
CA LEU A 179 -20.09 1.17 -1.43
C LEU A 179 -20.85 0.54 -2.60
N GLY A 180 -21.08 -0.77 -2.53
CA GLY A 180 -21.88 -1.55 -3.48
C GLY A 180 -22.54 -2.74 -2.79
N ASN A 181 -22.81 -3.83 -3.53
CA ASN A 181 -23.36 -5.06 -2.92
C ASN A 181 -22.35 -5.74 -1.99
N GLY A 182 -21.05 -5.58 -2.29
CA GLY A 182 -19.97 -5.59 -1.31
C GLY A 182 -19.57 -4.16 -0.98
N ALA A 183 -19.16 -3.90 0.25
CA ALA A 183 -18.75 -2.57 0.67
C ALA A 183 -17.51 -2.64 1.58
N SER A 184 -16.54 -1.77 1.34
CA SER A 184 -15.34 -1.61 2.16
C SER A 184 -14.97 -0.14 2.33
N VAL A 185 -14.30 0.15 3.44
CA VAL A 185 -13.55 1.40 3.61
C VAL A 185 -12.06 1.07 3.60
N CYS A 186 -11.23 1.97 3.07
CA CYS A 186 -9.78 1.88 3.11
C CYS A 186 -9.20 3.21 3.63
N ALA A 187 -8.26 3.12 4.56
CA ALA A 187 -7.41 4.23 4.97
C ALA A 187 -6.22 4.28 4.00
N ILE A 188 -6.09 5.36 3.25
CA ILE A 188 -4.98 5.59 2.31
C ILE A 188 -4.16 6.78 2.82
N ASP A 189 -3.02 6.51 3.43
CA ASP A 189 -2.08 7.52 3.93
C ASP A 189 -0.88 7.60 2.98
N ARG A 190 -0.61 8.78 2.43
CA ARG A 190 0.54 9.07 1.57
C ARG A 190 0.69 8.06 0.42
N GLY A 191 -0.40 7.85 -0.30
CA GLY A 191 -0.47 6.93 -1.44
C GLY A 191 -0.54 5.44 -1.09
N ARG A 192 -0.52 5.04 0.19
CA ARG A 192 -0.51 3.64 0.62
C ARG A 192 -1.75 3.26 1.41
N SER A 193 -2.31 2.07 1.16
CA SER A 193 -3.29 1.50 2.09
C SER A 193 -2.60 1.14 3.42
N ILE A 194 -3.08 1.73 4.52
CA ILE A 194 -2.59 1.46 5.88
C ILE A 194 -3.61 0.74 6.76
N ASP A 195 -4.89 0.69 6.35
CA ASP A 195 -5.97 -0.09 6.96
C ASP A 195 -7.09 -0.33 5.93
N THR A 196 -7.88 -1.39 6.08
CA THR A 196 -9.11 -1.62 5.30
C THR A 196 -10.11 -2.52 6.03
N SER A 197 -11.41 -2.24 5.85
CA SER A 197 -12.45 -2.79 6.73
C SER A 197 -12.69 -4.29 6.51
N MET A 198 -12.45 -4.79 5.31
CA MET A 198 -12.54 -6.23 5.04
C MET A 198 -11.29 -6.95 5.58
N GLY A 199 -11.49 -8.20 5.96
CA GLY A 199 -10.59 -8.95 6.82
C GLY A 199 -9.70 -9.95 6.09
N MET A 200 -9.54 -11.12 6.71
CA MET A 200 -9.10 -12.35 6.05
C MET A 200 -10.05 -12.73 4.90
N THR A 201 -11.35 -12.47 5.08
CA THR A 201 -12.40 -12.70 4.10
C THR A 201 -13.20 -11.42 3.87
N ALA A 202 -13.94 -11.39 2.76
CA ALA A 202 -14.79 -10.27 2.40
C ALA A 202 -16.09 -10.16 3.26
N LEU A 203 -16.15 -10.79 4.43
CA LEU A 203 -17.29 -10.77 5.36
C LEU A 203 -17.14 -9.70 6.48
N GLU A 204 -15.92 -9.43 6.93
CA GLU A 204 -15.64 -8.40 7.95
C GLU A 204 -15.92 -6.98 7.43
N GLY A 205 -16.18 -6.04 8.33
CA GLY A 205 -16.30 -4.63 8.02
C GLY A 205 -17.75 -4.16 7.96
N LEU A 206 -18.10 -3.58 6.83
CA LEU A 206 -19.40 -2.94 6.63
C LEU A 206 -20.54 -3.95 6.55
N VAL A 207 -21.72 -3.53 6.98
CA VAL A 207 -22.99 -4.18 6.62
C VAL A 207 -23.15 -4.04 5.11
N MET A 208 -23.37 -5.13 4.37
CA MET A 208 -23.44 -5.14 2.90
C MET A 208 -24.80 -5.69 2.44
N GLY A 209 -24.99 -5.98 1.14
CA GLY A 209 -26.27 -6.44 0.60
C GLY A 209 -26.84 -7.68 1.31
N THR A 210 -26.04 -8.74 1.40
CA THR A 210 -26.38 -10.00 2.10
C THR A 210 -25.41 -10.39 3.21
N ARG A 211 -24.27 -9.68 3.32
CA ARG A 211 -23.21 -9.96 4.29
C ARG A 211 -23.41 -9.20 5.59
N SER A 212 -23.15 -9.86 6.72
CA SER A 212 -23.32 -9.27 8.06
C SER A 212 -22.47 -8.03 8.33
N GLY A 213 -21.23 -7.99 7.83
CA GLY A 213 -20.20 -7.10 8.38
C GLY A 213 -19.77 -7.55 9.78
N ASP A 214 -19.17 -6.63 10.55
CA ASP A 214 -18.66 -6.92 11.90
C ASP A 214 -19.74 -7.48 12.84
N LEU A 215 -19.43 -8.61 13.47
CA LEU A 215 -20.23 -9.28 14.48
C LEU A 215 -19.36 -9.65 15.69
N ASP A 216 -19.97 -9.79 16.86
CA ASP A 216 -19.29 -10.34 18.04
C ASP A 216 -18.90 -11.81 17.78
N PRO A 217 -17.61 -12.20 17.94
CA PRO A 217 -17.14 -13.58 17.75
C PRO A 217 -17.85 -14.64 18.60
N GLY A 218 -18.52 -14.25 19.69
CA GLY A 218 -19.34 -15.15 20.50
C GLY A 218 -20.69 -15.55 19.84
N VAL A 219 -21.18 -14.77 18.87
CA VAL A 219 -22.51 -14.98 18.26
C VAL A 219 -22.62 -16.30 17.49
N PRO A 220 -21.67 -16.69 16.61
CA PRO A 220 -21.71 -18.01 15.96
C PRO A 220 -21.85 -19.16 16.97
N GLY A 221 -21.10 -19.12 18.08
CA GLY A 221 -21.20 -20.13 19.13
C GLY A 221 -22.55 -20.13 19.86
N PHE A 222 -23.14 -18.95 20.09
CA PHE A 222 -24.49 -18.83 20.64
C PHE A 222 -25.55 -19.40 19.69
N VAL A 223 -25.47 -19.04 18.40
CA VAL A 223 -26.39 -19.50 17.35
C VAL A 223 -26.33 -21.02 17.22
N ALA A 224 -25.14 -21.61 17.17
CA ALA A 224 -24.97 -23.06 17.09
C ALA A 224 -25.67 -23.80 18.25
N ARG A 225 -25.44 -23.34 19.49
CA ARG A 225 -26.04 -23.96 20.69
C ARG A 225 -27.55 -23.73 20.82
N THR A 226 -28.08 -22.65 20.27
CA THR A 226 -29.47 -22.22 20.50
C THR A 226 -30.41 -22.61 19.36
N LEU A 227 -29.93 -22.54 18.12
CA LEU A 227 -30.70 -22.86 16.91
C LEU A 227 -30.33 -24.23 16.31
N GLY A 228 -29.33 -24.91 16.86
CA GLY A 228 -28.87 -26.23 16.39
C GLY A 228 -28.15 -26.19 15.03
N LEU A 229 -27.69 -25.01 14.59
CA LEU A 229 -27.00 -24.84 13.32
C LEU A 229 -25.53 -25.26 13.41
N ASP A 230 -25.01 -25.92 12.38
CA ASP A 230 -23.59 -26.21 12.26
C ASP A 230 -22.77 -24.98 11.77
N PRO A 231 -21.43 -24.99 11.89
CA PRO A 231 -20.61 -23.85 11.49
C PRO A 231 -20.76 -23.42 10.02
N ALA A 232 -20.98 -24.37 9.09
CA ALA A 232 -21.11 -24.08 7.66
C ALA A 232 -22.48 -23.46 7.35
N GLN A 233 -23.55 -23.91 8.02
CA GLN A 233 -24.87 -23.28 7.96
C GLN A 233 -24.84 -21.84 8.49
N ILE A 234 -24.11 -21.60 9.58
CA ILE A 234 -23.93 -20.25 10.15
C ILE A 234 -23.15 -19.35 9.21
N GLU A 235 -22.02 -19.83 8.67
CA GLU A 235 -21.23 -19.10 7.68
C GLU A 235 -22.06 -18.74 6.44
N ALA A 236 -22.79 -19.70 5.88
CA ALA A 236 -23.68 -19.48 4.74
C ALA A 236 -24.74 -18.39 5.04
N ALA A 237 -25.38 -18.44 6.20
CA ALA A 237 -26.36 -17.43 6.61
C ALA A 237 -25.72 -16.03 6.79
N LEU A 238 -24.47 -15.95 7.28
CA LEU A 238 -23.72 -14.70 7.40
C LEU A 238 -23.32 -14.10 6.04
N TYR A 239 -23.11 -14.94 5.01
CA TYR A 239 -22.81 -14.50 3.64
C TYR A 239 -24.05 -14.16 2.79
N HIS A 240 -25.15 -14.90 2.95
CA HIS A 240 -26.27 -14.90 1.99
C HIS A 240 -27.61 -14.43 2.55
N ASP A 241 -27.82 -14.52 3.87
CA ASP A 241 -29.11 -14.26 4.53
C ASP A 241 -29.05 -13.14 5.57
N SER A 242 -27.95 -12.38 5.61
CA SER A 242 -27.66 -11.30 6.56
C SER A 242 -27.72 -9.91 5.90
N GLY A 243 -27.10 -8.90 6.51
CA GLY A 243 -26.89 -7.59 5.91
C GLY A 243 -28.17 -6.78 5.68
N LEU A 244 -28.19 -5.98 4.61
CA LEU A 244 -29.34 -5.18 4.18
C LEU A 244 -30.57 -6.04 3.89
N LYS A 245 -30.40 -7.26 3.34
CA LYS A 245 -31.48 -8.24 3.12
C LYS A 245 -32.20 -8.57 4.43
N ALA A 246 -31.47 -8.99 5.46
CA ALA A 246 -32.05 -9.32 6.76
C ALA A 246 -32.70 -8.10 7.44
N LEU A 247 -32.00 -6.97 7.49
CA LEU A 247 -32.45 -5.78 8.22
C LEU A 247 -33.64 -5.08 7.54
N SER A 248 -33.73 -5.13 6.20
CA SER A 248 -34.81 -4.48 5.45
C SER A 248 -36.09 -5.31 5.44
N GLY A 249 -35.98 -6.64 5.43
CA GLY A 249 -37.09 -7.57 5.18
C GLY A 249 -37.59 -7.59 3.73
N ILE A 250 -36.85 -6.96 2.80
CA ILE A 250 -37.26 -6.76 1.40
C ILE A 250 -36.30 -7.47 0.45
N GLY A 251 -35.00 -7.21 0.58
CA GLY A 251 -33.98 -7.71 -0.36
C GLY A 251 -32.65 -7.00 -0.18
N GLN A 252 -31.68 -7.27 -1.07
CA GLN A 252 -30.32 -6.71 -1.00
C GLN A 252 -30.15 -5.40 -1.80
N ASP A 253 -31.05 -5.06 -2.72
CA ASP A 253 -30.90 -3.89 -3.60
C ASP A 253 -31.20 -2.59 -2.85
N LEU A 254 -30.14 -1.80 -2.62
CA LEU A 254 -30.21 -0.51 -1.94
C LEU A 254 -31.23 0.44 -2.60
N ARG A 255 -31.41 0.40 -3.91
CA ARG A 255 -32.33 1.29 -4.64
C ARG A 255 -33.80 1.00 -4.26
N GLU A 256 -34.15 -0.28 -4.13
CA GLU A 256 -35.47 -0.67 -3.64
C GLU A 256 -35.61 -0.31 -2.15
N ILE A 257 -34.61 -0.62 -1.32
CA ILE A 257 -34.62 -0.28 0.10
C ILE A 257 -34.85 1.23 0.30
N GLU A 258 -34.16 2.10 -0.44
CA GLU A 258 -34.37 3.54 -0.37
C GLU A 258 -35.77 3.98 -0.83
N ALA A 259 -36.32 3.37 -1.88
CA ALA A 259 -37.68 3.65 -2.32
C ALA A 259 -38.71 3.26 -1.25
N ARG A 260 -38.56 2.08 -0.62
CA ARG A 260 -39.42 1.63 0.49
C ARG A 260 -39.23 2.48 1.75
N ALA A 261 -38.01 2.91 2.05
CA ALA A 261 -37.72 3.81 3.17
C ALA A 261 -38.38 5.18 3.00
N ARG A 262 -38.40 5.73 1.78
CA ARG A 262 -39.15 6.95 1.41
C ARG A 262 -40.67 6.77 1.55
N GLN A 263 -41.18 5.56 1.32
CA GLN A 263 -42.58 5.17 1.58
C GLN A 263 -42.87 4.87 3.07
N GLY A 264 -41.91 5.11 3.98
CA GLY A 264 -42.09 4.95 5.43
C GLY A 264 -41.82 3.55 5.98
N HIS A 265 -41.38 2.59 5.17
CA HIS A 265 -41.16 1.20 5.59
C HIS A 265 -40.08 1.10 6.69
N ALA A 266 -40.46 0.62 7.88
CA ALA A 266 -39.60 0.66 9.07
C ALA A 266 -38.29 -0.12 8.90
N GLY A 267 -38.33 -1.39 8.44
CA GLY A 267 -37.14 -2.21 8.23
C GLY A 267 -36.12 -1.56 7.28
N ALA A 268 -36.56 -1.18 6.08
CA ALA A 268 -35.78 -0.39 5.13
C ALA A 268 -35.09 0.86 5.73
N ARG A 269 -35.79 1.69 6.52
CA ARG A 269 -35.16 2.83 7.20
C ARG A 269 -34.06 2.39 8.18
N THR A 270 -34.34 1.36 8.98
CA THR A 270 -33.38 0.78 9.93
C THR A 270 -32.14 0.25 9.21
N ALA A 271 -32.31 -0.49 8.11
CA ALA A 271 -31.21 -1.03 7.32
C ALA A 271 -30.27 0.08 6.79
N LEU A 272 -30.84 1.14 6.22
CA LEU A 272 -30.07 2.30 5.76
C LEU A 272 -29.33 3.02 6.90
N GLN A 273 -30.00 3.19 8.04
CA GLN A 273 -29.42 3.88 9.20
C GLN A 273 -28.27 3.07 9.83
N VAL A 274 -28.43 1.75 9.94
CA VAL A 274 -27.38 0.83 10.41
C VAL A 274 -26.19 0.80 9.46
N HIS A 275 -26.42 0.72 8.14
CA HIS A 275 -25.36 0.76 7.13
C HIS A 275 -24.60 2.09 7.17
N ALA A 276 -25.31 3.23 7.10
CA ALA A 276 -24.68 4.55 7.14
C ALA A 276 -23.88 4.79 8.45
N TYR A 277 -24.43 4.36 9.60
CA TYR A 277 -23.75 4.42 10.89
C TYR A 277 -22.45 3.60 10.91
N ARG A 278 -22.44 2.41 10.32
CA ARG A 278 -21.24 1.57 10.19
C ARG A 278 -20.17 2.25 9.32
N VAL A 279 -20.53 2.80 8.15
CA VAL A 279 -19.57 3.53 7.31
C VAL A 279 -19.01 4.74 8.06
N ARG A 280 -19.87 5.54 8.71
CA ARG A 280 -19.46 6.71 9.49
C ARG A 280 -18.48 6.36 10.63
N LYS A 281 -18.69 5.23 11.32
CA LYS A 281 -17.73 4.70 12.30
C LYS A 281 -16.37 4.38 11.71
N TYR A 282 -16.33 3.71 10.55
CA TYR A 282 -15.07 3.39 9.86
C TYR A 282 -14.34 4.66 9.38
N ILE A 283 -15.07 5.68 8.91
CA ILE A 283 -14.47 6.98 8.58
C ILE A 283 -13.77 7.60 9.80
N GLY A 284 -14.46 7.64 10.96
CA GLY A 284 -13.86 8.16 12.19
C GLY A 284 -12.65 7.35 12.66
N ALA A 285 -12.72 6.02 12.60
CA ALA A 285 -11.61 5.14 12.96
C ALA A 285 -10.38 5.34 12.06
N TYR A 286 -10.59 5.53 10.76
CA TYR A 286 -9.49 5.67 9.79
C TYR A 286 -8.91 7.08 9.73
N ALA A 287 -9.72 8.11 9.96
CA ALA A 287 -9.20 9.45 10.27
C ALA A 287 -8.30 9.44 11.52
N ALA A 288 -8.65 8.66 12.54
CA ALA A 288 -7.80 8.50 13.72
C ALA A 288 -6.53 7.69 13.42
N ALA A 289 -6.62 6.59 12.66
CA ALA A 289 -5.47 5.76 12.28
C ALA A 289 -4.41 6.52 11.46
N MET A 290 -4.83 7.46 10.61
CA MET A 290 -3.96 8.32 9.79
C MET A 290 -3.54 9.64 10.50
N GLY A 291 -3.97 9.88 11.74
CA GLY A 291 -3.73 11.15 12.45
C GLY A 291 -4.35 12.38 11.77
N GLY A 292 -5.44 12.18 11.01
CA GLY A 292 -6.15 13.21 10.26
C GLY A 292 -6.78 12.67 8.98
N CYS A 293 -7.48 13.53 8.25
CA CYS A 293 -8.15 13.19 6.99
C CYS A 293 -8.14 14.42 6.08
N ASP A 294 -7.64 14.28 4.85
CA ASP A 294 -7.64 15.33 3.83
C ASP A 294 -8.85 15.19 2.89
N ALA A 295 -9.27 13.95 2.61
CA ALA A 295 -10.41 13.66 1.75
C ALA A 295 -11.23 12.43 2.18
N ILE A 296 -12.55 12.48 2.03
CA ILE A 296 -13.45 11.32 2.06
C ILE A 296 -13.97 11.11 0.64
N ALA A 297 -13.74 9.94 0.05
CA ALA A 297 -14.10 9.67 -1.33
C ALA A 297 -15.07 8.49 -1.44
N PHE A 298 -16.21 8.69 -2.09
CA PHE A 298 -17.24 7.67 -2.32
C PHE A 298 -17.14 7.08 -3.72
N THR A 299 -17.16 5.76 -3.83
CA THR A 299 -17.15 5.03 -5.11
C THR A 299 -18.01 3.76 -5.02
N GLY A 300 -18.13 3.03 -6.12
CA GLY A 300 -18.97 1.84 -6.21
C GLY A 300 -20.45 2.19 -6.41
N GLY A 301 -21.25 1.20 -6.80
CA GLY A 301 -22.60 1.43 -7.34
C GLY A 301 -23.55 2.25 -6.43
N ALA A 302 -23.45 2.10 -5.11
CA ALA A 302 -24.20 2.92 -4.16
C ALA A 302 -23.50 4.25 -3.83
N GLY A 303 -22.17 4.23 -3.65
CA GLY A 303 -21.38 5.41 -3.31
C GLY A 303 -21.38 6.48 -4.40
N GLU A 304 -21.50 6.06 -5.67
CA GLU A 304 -21.63 6.92 -6.84
C GLU A 304 -23.05 7.49 -6.99
N ASN A 305 -24.08 6.66 -6.83
CA ASN A 305 -25.43 6.99 -7.29
C ASN A 305 -26.39 7.45 -6.18
N SER A 306 -26.13 7.15 -4.90
CA SER A 306 -27.00 7.58 -3.79
C SER A 306 -26.46 8.81 -3.06
N ALA A 307 -26.93 9.99 -3.49
CA ALA A 307 -26.73 11.24 -2.77
C ALA A 307 -27.31 11.19 -1.34
N ALA A 308 -28.45 10.49 -1.18
CA ALA A 308 -29.12 10.31 0.10
C ALA A 308 -28.30 9.43 1.07
N LEU A 309 -27.59 8.41 0.59
CA LEU A 309 -26.69 7.61 1.42
C LEU A 309 -25.45 8.40 1.81
N ARG A 310 -24.80 9.10 0.86
CA ARG A 310 -23.64 9.97 1.17
C ARG A 310 -23.96 10.98 2.27
N ARG A 311 -25.09 11.69 2.15
CA ARG A 311 -25.64 12.61 3.16
C ARG A 311 -25.73 11.96 4.55
N ARG A 312 -26.37 10.78 4.65
CA ARG A 312 -26.55 10.04 5.92
C ARG A 312 -25.23 9.55 6.55
N ILE A 313 -24.22 9.28 5.73
CA ILE A 313 -22.89 8.86 6.20
C ILE A 313 -22.10 10.05 6.76
N LEU A 314 -22.22 11.22 6.13
CA LEU A 314 -21.45 12.42 6.47
C LEU A 314 -22.10 13.27 7.58
N GLU A 315 -23.42 13.15 7.78
CA GLU A 315 -24.15 13.73 8.91
C GLU A 315 -23.45 13.38 10.24
N GLY A 316 -23.10 14.37 11.05
CA GLY A 316 -22.40 14.16 12.32
C GLY A 316 -20.87 14.07 12.20
N LEU A 317 -20.27 14.31 11.02
CA LEU A 317 -18.83 14.44 10.83
C LEU A 317 -18.33 15.89 10.78
N GLU A 318 -19.17 16.86 11.15
CA GLU A 318 -18.81 18.29 11.18
C GLU A 318 -17.68 18.58 12.18
N PHE A 319 -17.51 17.73 13.19
CA PHE A 319 -16.39 17.80 14.15
C PHE A 319 -15.03 17.45 13.52
N LEU A 320 -15.02 16.70 12.40
CA LEU A 320 -13.84 16.50 11.56
C LEU A 320 -13.67 17.65 10.54
N GLY A 321 -14.53 18.67 10.56
CA GLY A 321 -14.51 19.78 9.60
C GLY A 321 -15.20 19.49 8.26
N VAL A 322 -15.91 18.36 8.13
CA VAL A 322 -16.70 18.01 6.94
C VAL A 322 -17.90 18.95 6.79
N ARG A 323 -18.11 19.51 5.59
CA ARG A 323 -19.32 20.26 5.23
C ARG A 323 -19.74 19.89 3.81
N LEU A 324 -20.88 19.23 3.65
CA LEU A 324 -21.43 18.83 2.35
C LEU A 324 -22.14 20.01 1.67
N ASP A 325 -21.99 20.12 0.35
CA ASP A 325 -22.82 20.95 -0.53
C ASP A 325 -23.89 20.03 -1.13
N GLU A 326 -25.15 20.28 -0.80
CA GLU A 326 -26.25 19.36 -1.15
C GLU A 326 -26.62 19.40 -2.63
N ASP A 327 -26.48 20.55 -3.30
CA ASP A 327 -26.77 20.69 -4.73
C ASP A 327 -25.71 19.95 -5.56
N ARG A 328 -24.43 20.04 -5.16
CA ARG A 328 -23.34 19.24 -5.73
C ARG A 328 -23.54 17.74 -5.46
N ASN A 329 -23.92 17.38 -4.24
CA ASN A 329 -24.18 16.00 -3.85
C ASN A 329 -25.31 15.36 -4.67
N GLU A 330 -26.42 16.07 -4.91
CA GLU A 330 -27.55 15.53 -5.68
C GLU A 330 -27.27 15.49 -7.20
N SER A 331 -26.55 16.47 -7.75
CA SER A 331 -26.28 16.55 -9.20
C SER A 331 -25.27 15.55 -9.75
N PHE A 332 -24.33 15.02 -8.94
CA PHE A 332 -23.26 14.12 -9.41
C PHE A 332 -23.75 12.86 -10.15
N GLY A 333 -24.84 12.25 -9.69
CA GLY A 333 -25.36 11.01 -10.32
C GLY A 333 -25.73 11.23 -11.78
N ALA A 334 -26.31 12.39 -12.09
CA ALA A 334 -26.77 12.78 -13.42
C ALA A 334 -25.72 13.51 -14.27
N SER A 335 -24.65 14.05 -13.68
CA SER A 335 -23.67 14.89 -14.40
C SER A 335 -22.80 14.15 -15.42
N GLY A 336 -22.72 12.82 -15.35
CA GLY A 336 -21.80 12.01 -16.15
C GLY A 336 -20.32 12.18 -15.80
N ALA A 337 -19.98 13.07 -14.86
CA ALA A 337 -18.59 13.34 -14.47
C ALA A 337 -17.91 12.09 -13.87
N ALA A 338 -16.62 11.91 -14.18
CA ALA A 338 -15.83 10.80 -13.65
C ALA A 338 -15.52 10.99 -12.15
N VAL A 339 -15.29 12.24 -11.74
CA VAL A 339 -15.02 12.67 -10.37
C VAL A 339 -15.75 13.99 -10.14
N ALA A 340 -16.24 14.25 -8.94
CA ALA A 340 -16.67 15.59 -8.52
C ALA A 340 -16.42 15.83 -7.03
N GLU A 341 -16.06 17.07 -6.70
CA GLU A 341 -16.03 17.59 -5.34
C GLU A 341 -17.45 18.00 -4.90
N LEU A 342 -17.89 17.44 -3.78
CA LEU A 342 -19.22 17.60 -3.19
C LEU A 342 -19.21 18.46 -1.93
N GLN A 343 -18.05 18.89 -1.43
CA GLN A 343 -17.98 19.70 -0.22
C GLN A 343 -18.30 21.18 -0.47
N ALA A 344 -18.82 21.84 0.55
CA ALA A 344 -19.01 23.29 0.56
C ALA A 344 -17.65 24.03 0.68
N PRO A 345 -17.51 25.28 0.20
CA PRO A 345 -16.22 26.01 0.14
C PRO A 345 -15.48 26.28 1.47
N ARG A 346 -16.04 25.89 2.62
CA ARG A 346 -15.44 26.01 3.96
C ARG A 346 -15.30 24.67 4.69
N SER A 347 -15.41 23.56 3.98
CA SER A 347 -15.05 22.24 4.50
C SER A 347 -13.53 22.15 4.66
N GLN A 348 -13.05 21.61 5.78
CA GLN A 348 -11.62 21.34 5.99
C GLN A 348 -11.18 20.02 5.35
N VAL A 349 -12.14 19.12 5.12
CA VAL A 349 -11.96 17.81 4.48
C VAL A 349 -12.68 17.85 3.13
N ALA A 350 -12.00 17.48 2.06
CA ALA A 350 -12.63 17.34 0.74
C ALA A 350 -13.60 16.15 0.75
N VAL A 351 -14.72 16.26 0.03
CA VAL A 351 -15.69 15.17 -0.10
C VAL A 351 -15.86 14.90 -1.58
N LEU A 352 -15.42 13.75 -2.07
CA LEU A 352 -15.47 13.44 -3.50
C LEU A 352 -16.41 12.27 -3.78
N ALA A 353 -17.03 12.27 -4.96
CA ALA A 353 -17.56 11.04 -5.55
C ALA A 353 -16.76 10.70 -6.82
N VAL A 354 -16.42 9.42 -6.95
CA VAL A 354 -15.52 8.87 -7.99
C VAL A 354 -16.23 7.69 -8.65
N ARG A 355 -16.42 7.74 -9.98
CA ARG A 355 -16.95 6.60 -10.73
C ARG A 355 -15.89 5.50 -10.83
N ALA A 356 -16.22 4.30 -10.37
CA ALA A 356 -15.28 3.17 -10.36
C ALA A 356 -14.88 2.75 -11.79
N ARG A 357 -13.57 2.58 -12.03
CA ARG A 357 -13.01 2.10 -13.32
C ARG A 357 -12.05 0.94 -13.13
N GLU A 358 -12.45 -0.07 -12.35
CA GLU A 358 -11.65 -1.27 -12.04
C GLU A 358 -11.06 -1.93 -13.31
N GLN A 359 -11.82 -1.98 -14.41
CA GLN A 359 -11.36 -2.54 -15.69
C GLN A 359 -10.22 -1.73 -16.32
N TRP A 360 -10.21 -0.41 -16.17
CA TRP A 360 -9.09 0.42 -16.64
C TRP A 360 -7.84 0.20 -15.78
N VAL A 361 -7.97 0.05 -14.46
CA VAL A 361 -6.84 -0.30 -13.61
C VAL A 361 -6.26 -1.65 -14.03
N ILE A 362 -7.10 -2.68 -14.21
CA ILE A 362 -6.67 -4.00 -14.73
C ILE A 362 -5.89 -3.86 -16.04
N ALA A 363 -6.38 -3.04 -16.98
CA ALA A 363 -5.67 -2.78 -18.23
C ALA A 363 -4.30 -2.12 -17.99
N ARG A 364 -4.22 -1.09 -17.14
CA ARG A 364 -2.97 -0.38 -16.88
C ARG A 364 -1.93 -1.28 -16.22
N GLU A 365 -2.32 -2.02 -15.18
CA GLU A 365 -1.45 -3.00 -14.48
C GLU A 365 -0.97 -4.09 -15.44
N THR A 366 -1.86 -4.61 -16.30
CA THR A 366 -1.50 -5.56 -17.37
C THR A 366 -0.44 -4.96 -18.29
N ALA A 367 -0.64 -3.73 -18.75
CA ALA A 367 0.31 -3.04 -19.63
C ALA A 367 1.66 -2.77 -18.94
N GLU A 368 1.65 -2.49 -17.64
CA GLU A 368 2.86 -2.32 -16.83
C GLU A 368 3.64 -3.63 -16.76
N VAL A 369 3.01 -4.74 -16.37
CA VAL A 369 3.64 -6.08 -16.32
C VAL A 369 4.25 -6.47 -17.67
N LEU A 370 3.54 -6.22 -18.79
CA LEU A 370 4.05 -6.54 -20.12
C LEU A 370 5.23 -5.67 -20.54
N ARG A 371 5.19 -4.36 -20.27
CA ARG A 371 6.35 -3.48 -20.51
C ARG A 371 7.57 -3.87 -19.69
N HIS A 372 7.38 -4.51 -18.52
CA HIS A 372 8.49 -5.07 -17.75
C HIS A 372 9.03 -6.36 -18.37
N ALA A 373 8.15 -7.28 -18.80
CA ALA A 373 8.53 -8.52 -19.46
C ALA A 373 9.24 -8.30 -20.82
N GLU A 374 8.77 -7.35 -21.63
CA GLU A 374 9.35 -6.98 -22.93
C GLU A 374 10.77 -6.38 -22.82
N ARG A 375 11.13 -5.82 -21.66
CA ARG A 375 12.49 -5.30 -21.38
C ARG A 375 13.48 -6.42 -21.01
N GLY A 376 13.13 -7.68 -21.29
CA GLY A 376 13.82 -8.90 -20.86
C GLY A 376 15.26 -9.07 -21.35
N ALA A 377 16.19 -8.40 -20.68
CA ALA A 377 17.49 -8.98 -20.34
C ALA A 377 17.58 -9.04 -18.80
N PRO A 378 18.23 -10.07 -18.21
CA PRO A 378 18.46 -10.06 -16.77
C PRO A 378 19.32 -8.84 -16.44
N ARG A 379 18.75 -7.87 -15.69
CA ARG A 379 19.61 -6.88 -15.02
C ARG A 379 20.46 -7.69 -14.06
N GLN A 380 21.78 -7.68 -14.28
CA GLN A 380 22.71 -8.41 -13.43
C GLN A 380 22.47 -8.01 -11.97
N ASP A 381 22.12 -9.01 -11.16
CA ASP A 381 22.01 -8.98 -9.71
C ASP A 381 23.23 -8.25 -9.13
N THR A 382 23.08 -6.95 -8.90
CA THR A 382 24.21 -6.09 -8.56
C THR A 382 24.24 -5.98 -7.05
N SER A 383 25.06 -6.82 -6.41
CA SER A 383 25.34 -6.69 -4.97
C SER A 383 25.82 -5.28 -4.65
N MET A 384 25.20 -4.68 -3.63
CA MET A 384 25.53 -3.39 -3.03
C MET A 384 25.71 -3.59 -1.52
N PRO A 385 26.84 -3.22 -0.94
CA PRO A 385 26.96 -3.13 0.52
C PRO A 385 25.87 -2.24 1.12
N VAL A 386 25.34 -2.64 2.28
CA VAL A 386 24.45 -1.83 3.12
C VAL A 386 25.24 -1.38 4.35
N ALA A 387 25.54 -0.08 4.38
CA ALA A 387 26.11 0.59 5.52
C ALA A 387 25.00 1.05 6.48
N ILE A 388 25.04 0.56 7.72
CA ILE A 388 24.23 1.12 8.80
C ILE A 388 25.01 2.32 9.35
N SER A 389 24.50 3.52 9.07
CA SER A 389 24.99 4.76 9.65
C SER A 389 24.56 4.82 11.12
N ALA A 390 25.51 4.55 12.01
CA ALA A 390 25.39 4.90 13.41
C ALA A 390 25.51 6.43 13.57
N HIS A 391 25.02 6.95 14.71
CA HIS A 391 25.15 8.36 15.03
C HIS A 391 26.60 8.85 14.92
N HIS A 392 26.81 9.96 14.22
CA HIS A 392 28.14 10.52 14.01
C HIS A 392 28.08 12.02 13.75
N VAL A 393 29.25 12.68 13.83
CA VAL A 393 29.39 14.11 13.53
C VAL A 393 30.42 14.36 12.44
N HIS A 394 30.11 15.29 11.55
CA HIS A 394 31.08 15.99 10.73
C HIS A 394 31.32 17.38 11.31
N LEU A 395 32.58 17.79 11.39
CA LEU A 395 32.98 19.05 12.01
C LEU A 395 33.73 19.94 11.04
N THR A 396 33.59 21.24 11.21
CA THR A 396 34.54 22.24 10.67
C THR A 396 35.86 22.19 11.43
N GLN A 397 36.95 22.64 10.81
CA GLN A 397 38.24 22.75 11.49
C GLN A 397 38.15 23.63 12.76
N ALA A 398 37.41 24.73 12.71
CA ALA A 398 37.16 25.59 13.87
C ALA A 398 36.40 24.86 15.00
N ALA A 399 35.44 23.98 14.65
CA ALA A 399 34.75 23.16 15.64
C ALA A 399 35.64 22.06 16.24
N VAL A 400 36.54 21.45 15.44
CA VAL A 400 37.56 20.53 15.94
C VAL A 400 38.45 21.26 16.96
N GLU A 401 38.91 22.47 16.66
CA GLU A 401 39.76 23.22 17.56
C GLU A 401 39.04 23.66 18.85
N ALA A 402 37.76 24.03 18.76
CA ALA A 402 36.93 24.36 19.92
C ALA A 402 36.63 23.16 20.85
N LEU A 403 36.57 21.94 20.30
CA LEU A 403 36.20 20.74 21.04
C LEU A 403 37.42 19.92 21.51
N PHE A 404 38.54 19.97 20.80
CA PHE A 404 39.74 19.16 21.05
C PHE A 404 41.02 19.96 21.34
N GLY A 405 41.06 21.26 21.04
CA GLY A 405 42.18 22.17 21.35
C GLY A 405 42.70 22.92 20.12
N ALA A 406 43.28 24.10 20.34
CA ALA A 406 43.78 24.96 19.26
C ALA A 406 44.82 24.23 18.38
N GLY A 407 44.64 24.31 17.06
CA GLY A 407 45.48 23.59 16.08
C GLY A 407 45.33 22.07 16.04
N HIS A 408 44.33 21.48 16.70
CA HIS A 408 44.09 20.02 16.67
C HIS A 408 43.65 19.56 15.27
N ALA A 409 44.25 18.48 14.78
CA ALA A 409 43.87 17.81 13.54
C ALA A 409 43.26 16.45 13.85
N LEU A 410 42.17 16.08 13.14
CA LEU A 410 41.53 14.78 13.30
C LEU A 410 42.49 13.64 12.97
N ARG A 411 42.56 12.62 13.83
CA ARG A 411 43.46 11.48 13.67
C ARG A 411 42.69 10.31 13.07
N VAL A 412 43.22 9.73 12.00
CA VAL A 412 42.58 8.61 11.30
C VAL A 412 42.58 7.37 12.18
N LEU A 413 41.41 6.91 12.63
CA LEU A 413 41.25 5.62 13.30
C LEU A 413 41.16 4.50 12.25
N GLN A 414 40.29 4.66 11.26
CA GLN A 414 40.15 3.76 10.11
C GLN A 414 39.49 4.47 8.92
N PRO A 415 39.85 4.11 7.67
CA PRO A 415 39.11 4.59 6.48
C PRO A 415 37.66 4.10 6.52
N LEU A 416 36.77 4.83 5.84
CA LEU A 416 35.40 4.37 5.56
C LEU A 416 35.31 3.79 4.14
N SER A 417 34.18 3.16 3.84
CA SER A 417 33.84 2.59 2.54
C SER A 417 33.84 3.63 1.41
N GLN A 418 33.32 4.82 1.68
CA GLN A 418 33.32 5.93 0.72
C GLN A 418 34.73 6.56 0.62
N PRO A 419 35.33 6.63 -0.59
CA PRO A 419 36.70 7.09 -0.78
C PRO A 419 36.95 8.48 -0.19
N GLY A 420 38.10 8.64 0.47
CA GLY A 420 38.53 9.90 1.08
C GLY A 420 37.94 10.20 2.47
N PHE A 421 36.94 9.46 2.94
CA PHE A 421 36.38 9.59 4.29
C PHE A 421 37.01 8.64 5.30
N PHE A 422 37.00 9.02 6.57
CA PHE A 422 37.54 8.20 7.66
C PHE A 422 36.80 8.41 8.99
N ALA A 423 36.68 7.36 9.79
CA ALA A 423 36.36 7.50 11.21
C ALA A 423 37.60 8.05 11.92
N ALA A 424 37.43 9.12 12.71
CA ALA A 424 38.52 9.70 13.48
C ALA A 424 38.66 9.02 14.86
N GLU A 425 39.82 9.11 15.52
CA GLU A 425 39.97 8.69 16.92
C GLU A 425 39.08 9.49 17.87
N GLU A 426 38.81 10.73 17.51
CA GLU A 426 37.98 11.69 18.22
C GLU A 426 36.50 11.25 18.35
N THR A 427 35.92 11.53 19.52
CA THR A 427 34.48 11.42 19.80
C THR A 427 33.99 12.62 20.58
N VAL A 428 32.73 12.99 20.40
CA VAL A 428 32.04 14.06 21.15
C VAL A 428 30.84 13.50 21.92
N SER A 429 30.33 14.26 22.88
CA SER A 429 29.00 14.05 23.43
C SER A 429 28.02 15.00 22.72
N VAL A 430 26.87 14.48 22.26
CA VAL A 430 25.78 15.27 21.68
C VAL A 430 24.74 15.47 22.77
N ILE A 431 24.47 16.72 23.16
CA ILE A 431 23.65 17.08 24.32
C ILE A 431 22.41 17.84 23.84
N GLY A 432 21.23 17.31 24.21
CA GLY A 432 19.93 17.93 23.96
C GLY A 432 19.24 18.39 25.24
N GLU A 433 17.96 18.74 25.13
CA GLU A 433 17.16 19.28 26.23
C GLU A 433 16.83 18.24 27.31
N ARG A 434 16.70 16.96 26.93
CA ARG A 434 16.25 15.88 27.82
C ARG A 434 17.36 14.91 28.25
N ASP A 435 18.28 14.61 27.34
CA ASP A 435 19.33 13.61 27.53
C ASP A 435 20.50 13.90 26.57
N ARG A 436 21.48 12.99 26.53
CA ARG A 436 22.69 13.07 25.71
C ARG A 436 23.06 11.72 25.08
N LEU A 437 23.76 11.79 23.94
CA LEU A 437 24.49 10.68 23.34
C LEU A 437 25.97 10.83 23.69
N GLU A 438 26.58 9.80 24.26
CA GLU A 438 27.99 9.82 24.69
C GLU A 438 28.88 9.07 23.69
N ARG A 439 30.08 9.60 23.43
CA ARG A 439 31.10 9.02 22.52
C ARG A 439 30.67 8.91 21.04
N VAL A 440 29.87 9.87 20.56
CA VAL A 440 29.50 10.01 19.15
C VAL A 440 30.75 10.23 18.30
N ARG A 441 30.94 9.41 17.26
CA ARG A 441 32.16 9.37 16.45
C ARG A 441 32.29 10.62 15.56
N VAL A 442 33.48 11.22 15.51
CA VAL A 442 33.78 12.23 14.48
C VAL A 442 34.18 11.52 13.18
N VAL A 443 33.62 11.95 12.05
CA VAL A 443 33.95 11.46 10.72
C VAL A 443 34.63 12.56 9.91
N GLY A 444 35.88 12.29 9.53
CA GLY A 444 36.70 13.15 8.69
C GLY A 444 36.55 12.87 7.18
N PRO A 445 37.07 13.74 6.32
CA PRO A 445 37.78 14.99 6.65
C PRO A 445 36.84 16.08 7.18
N CYS A 446 37.40 17.16 7.73
CA CYS A 446 36.64 18.32 8.18
C CYS A 446 35.79 18.89 7.02
N ARG A 447 34.51 19.20 7.28
CA ARG A 447 33.58 19.77 6.30
C ARG A 447 33.54 21.30 6.39
N ALA A 448 32.90 21.95 5.41
CA ALA A 448 32.68 23.41 5.41
C ALA A 448 31.65 23.87 6.47
N ALA A 449 30.83 22.95 6.98
CA ALA A 449 29.85 23.19 8.04
C ALA A 449 29.74 21.97 8.96
N ASN A 450 29.29 22.19 10.20
CA ASN A 450 29.06 21.11 11.15
C ASN A 450 27.77 20.37 10.78
N GLN A 451 27.73 19.06 11.01
CA GLN A 451 26.56 18.22 10.78
C GLN A 451 26.55 17.07 11.80
N ILE A 452 25.37 16.76 12.34
CA ILE A 452 25.17 15.72 13.33
C ILE A 452 24.05 14.83 12.82
N GLU A 453 24.39 13.57 12.52
CA GLU A 453 23.42 12.57 12.08
C GLU A 453 23.01 11.69 13.25
N VAL A 454 21.70 11.56 13.48
CA VAL A 454 21.09 10.70 14.51
C VAL A 454 19.91 9.93 13.93
N SER A 455 19.52 8.83 14.58
CA SER A 455 18.24 8.17 14.32
C SER A 455 17.06 8.96 14.89
N ARG A 456 15.82 8.62 14.50
CA ARG A 456 14.62 9.31 15.01
C ARG A 456 14.38 9.02 16.49
N THR A 457 14.64 7.79 16.93
CA THR A 457 14.62 7.40 18.35
C THR A 457 15.59 8.25 19.18
N GLU A 458 16.78 8.53 18.65
CA GLU A 458 17.78 9.36 19.32
C GLU A 458 17.42 10.84 19.35
N ALA A 459 16.82 11.39 18.29
CA ALA A 459 16.29 12.75 18.30
C ALA A 459 15.21 12.93 19.39
N ILE A 460 14.28 11.96 19.51
CA ILE A 460 13.25 11.92 20.57
C ILE A 460 13.90 11.83 21.96
N ARG A 461 14.95 11.02 22.12
CA ARG A 461 15.70 10.86 23.37
C ARG A 461 16.42 12.14 23.79
N LEU A 462 17.09 12.80 22.85
CA LEU A 462 17.69 14.13 23.05
C LEU A 462 16.63 15.20 23.37
N GLY A 463 15.38 14.99 22.97
CA GLY A 463 14.29 15.94 23.12
C GLY A 463 14.26 17.02 22.04
N ILE A 464 14.90 16.78 20.89
CA ILE A 464 15.02 17.76 19.80
C ILE A 464 14.25 17.25 18.58
N GLU A 465 13.43 18.11 17.97
CA GLU A 465 12.75 17.82 16.70
C GLU A 465 13.70 18.04 15.52
N ALA A 466 14.53 17.03 15.23
CA ALA A 466 15.46 17.05 14.10
C ALA A 466 14.75 16.69 12.77
N PRO A 467 14.95 17.48 11.69
CA PRO A 467 14.32 17.21 10.40
C PRO A 467 14.99 16.04 9.66
N LEU A 468 14.22 15.32 8.84
CA LEU A 468 14.75 14.33 7.91
C LEU A 468 15.44 15.02 6.72
N ARG A 469 16.74 14.76 6.51
CA ARG A 469 17.59 15.43 5.52
C ARG A 469 18.64 14.49 4.92
N LEU A 470 19.09 14.79 3.71
CA LEU A 470 20.25 14.12 3.12
C LEU A 470 21.55 14.63 3.75
N SER A 471 22.58 13.78 3.82
CA SER A 471 23.88 14.20 4.34
C SER A 471 24.49 15.31 3.47
N GLY A 472 24.67 16.50 4.05
CA GLY A 472 25.05 17.74 3.37
C GLY A 472 23.94 18.78 3.21
N ASP A 473 22.66 18.41 3.39
CA ASP A 473 21.54 19.35 3.42
C ASP A 473 21.26 19.82 4.85
N LEU A 474 21.75 21.01 5.17
CA LEU A 474 21.62 21.62 6.50
C LEU A 474 20.42 22.59 6.61
N ALA A 475 19.57 22.67 5.57
CA ALA A 475 18.49 23.65 5.50
C ALA A 475 17.41 23.41 6.56
N GLY A 476 17.32 24.33 7.53
CA GLY A 476 16.41 24.21 8.68
C GLY A 476 16.83 23.13 9.69
N SER A 477 18.09 22.68 9.67
CA SER A 477 18.63 21.72 10.64
C SER A 477 18.53 22.24 12.08
N ALA A 478 18.30 21.33 13.03
CA ALA A 478 18.10 21.69 14.42
C ALA A 478 19.42 22.11 15.10
N GLU A 479 19.28 22.87 16.19
CA GLU A 479 20.39 23.30 17.04
C GLU A 479 20.67 22.26 18.13
N VAL A 480 21.94 22.04 18.45
CA VAL A 480 22.39 21.09 19.47
C VAL A 480 23.67 21.59 20.13
N THR A 481 24.02 21.04 21.29
CA THR A 481 25.33 21.30 21.93
C THR A 481 26.22 20.07 21.82
N LEU A 482 27.45 20.28 21.37
CA LEU A 482 28.53 19.30 21.36
C LEU A 482 29.48 19.55 22.53
N ALA A 483 29.99 18.48 23.14
CA ALA A 483 31.05 18.55 24.13
C ALA A 483 32.23 17.66 23.73
N GLY A 484 33.44 18.19 23.84
CA GLY A 484 34.70 17.49 23.66
C GLY A 484 35.63 17.72 24.86
N PRO A 485 36.83 17.10 24.88
CA PRO A 485 37.74 17.18 26.01
C PRO A 485 38.28 18.59 26.31
N ALA A 486 38.30 19.50 25.32
CA ALA A 486 38.81 20.86 25.49
C ALA A 486 37.71 21.93 25.66
N GLY A 487 36.44 21.62 25.39
CA GLY A 487 35.36 22.62 25.41
C GLY A 487 34.01 22.13 24.90
N THR A 488 33.07 23.06 24.80
CA THR A 488 31.70 22.83 24.31
C THR A 488 31.35 23.80 23.20
N LEU A 489 30.61 23.33 22.19
CA LEU A 489 30.18 24.12 21.03
C LEU A 489 28.66 23.98 20.82
N ARG A 490 27.95 25.11 20.81
CA ARG A 490 26.56 25.18 20.36
C ARG A 490 26.54 25.38 18.85
N THR A 491 25.80 24.55 18.11
CA THR A 491 25.82 24.54 16.64
C THR A 491 24.47 24.10 16.07
N THR A 492 24.13 24.59 14.88
CA THR A 492 23.13 23.94 14.01
C THR A 492 23.76 22.74 13.29
N GLY A 493 22.94 22.00 12.55
CA GLY A 493 23.37 20.84 11.76
C GLY A 493 22.85 19.49 12.25
N LEU A 494 22.01 19.45 13.29
CA LEU A 494 21.36 18.20 13.73
C LEU A 494 20.23 17.81 12.78
N ILE A 495 20.32 16.60 12.23
CA ILE A 495 19.35 16.01 11.29
C ILE A 495 19.09 14.55 11.62
N VAL A 496 17.92 14.04 11.22
CA VAL A 496 17.74 12.61 11.00
C VAL A 496 18.23 12.28 9.59
N ALA A 497 19.15 11.33 9.48
CA ALA A 497 19.74 10.97 8.19
C ALA A 497 18.70 10.28 7.29
N ARG A 498 18.46 10.85 6.10
CA ARG A 498 17.59 10.23 5.10
C ARG A 498 18.33 9.09 4.40
N ARG A 499 17.75 7.88 4.39
CA ARG A 499 18.23 6.76 3.57
C ARG A 499 18.51 7.16 2.12
N HIS A 500 19.68 6.76 1.65
CA HIS A 500 20.14 7.08 0.30
C HIS A 500 21.09 6.01 -0.22
N LEU A 501 21.14 5.92 -1.54
CA LEU A 501 22.10 5.09 -2.26
C LEU A 501 23.20 6.01 -2.82
N HIS A 502 24.45 5.66 -2.56
CA HIS A 502 25.61 6.16 -3.31
C HIS A 502 25.80 5.31 -4.57
N LEU A 503 26.06 5.94 -5.72
CA LEU A 503 26.25 5.28 -7.00
C LEU A 503 27.15 6.13 -7.94
N THR A 504 27.94 5.49 -8.79
CA THR A 504 28.66 6.21 -9.86
C THR A 504 27.73 6.55 -11.04
N SER A 505 28.16 7.40 -11.98
CA SER A 505 27.43 7.61 -13.24
C SER A 505 27.34 6.33 -14.08
N ALA A 506 28.28 5.40 -13.92
CA ALA A 506 28.23 4.09 -14.56
C ALA A 506 27.15 3.20 -13.93
N ASP A 507 27.01 3.23 -12.61
CA ASP A 507 25.93 2.55 -11.88
C ASP A 507 24.56 3.15 -12.23
N ALA A 508 24.42 4.48 -12.24
CA ALA A 508 23.18 5.17 -12.63
C ALA A 508 22.68 4.66 -14.00
N ARG A 509 23.56 4.62 -15.00
CA ARG A 509 23.28 4.07 -16.34
C ARG A 509 22.96 2.57 -16.32
N ARG A 510 23.70 1.77 -15.54
CA ARG A 510 23.46 0.31 -15.40
C ARG A 510 22.08 -0.01 -14.81
N LEU A 511 21.60 0.84 -13.91
CA LEU A 511 20.35 0.65 -13.18
C LEU A 511 19.15 1.36 -13.83
N GLY A 512 19.41 2.22 -14.81
CA GLY A 512 18.38 3.00 -15.50
C GLY A 512 17.74 4.03 -14.58
N VAL A 513 18.56 4.72 -13.78
CA VAL A 513 18.14 5.76 -12.82
C VAL A 513 18.92 7.05 -13.02
N GLU A 514 18.36 8.17 -12.55
CA GLU A 514 18.92 9.51 -12.71
C GLU A 514 19.33 10.12 -11.35
N ASP A 515 20.29 11.05 -11.35
CA ASP A 515 20.73 11.73 -10.12
C ASP A 515 19.58 12.48 -9.46
N ARG A 516 19.56 12.48 -8.11
CA ARG A 516 18.50 13.07 -7.27
C ARG A 516 17.11 12.46 -7.47
N GLY A 517 16.98 11.40 -8.25
CA GLY A 517 15.79 10.56 -8.28
C GLY A 517 15.62 9.76 -6.99
N GLU A 518 14.58 8.94 -6.95
CA GLU A 518 14.32 7.98 -5.89
C GLU A 518 14.15 6.58 -6.46
N ILE A 519 14.54 5.57 -5.69
CA ILE A 519 14.35 4.15 -6.01
C ILE A 519 13.72 3.43 -4.81
N GLU A 520 13.06 2.30 -5.05
CA GLU A 520 12.75 1.33 -4.00
C GLU A 520 13.82 0.22 -3.99
N ILE A 521 14.31 -0.17 -2.81
CA ILE A 521 15.31 -1.23 -2.63
C ILE A 521 14.76 -2.28 -1.66
N ALA A 522 14.71 -3.52 -2.11
CA ALA A 522 14.43 -4.65 -1.24
C ALA A 522 15.72 -5.13 -0.54
N LEU A 523 15.58 -5.51 0.73
CA LEU A 523 16.65 -6.09 1.53
C LEU A 523 16.37 -7.59 1.71
N ASP A 524 17.35 -8.44 1.45
CA ASP A 524 17.27 -9.86 1.79
C ASP A 524 17.47 -10.06 3.30
N THR A 525 16.41 -9.80 4.05
CA THR A 525 16.33 -10.09 5.48
C THR A 525 15.22 -11.13 5.73
N PRO A 526 15.23 -11.80 6.89
CA PRO A 526 14.13 -12.69 7.30
C PRO A 526 12.75 -12.02 7.34
N ARG A 527 12.68 -10.68 7.28
CA ARG A 527 11.45 -9.89 7.24
C ARG A 527 11.00 -9.49 5.83
N GLY A 528 11.79 -9.74 4.79
CA GLY A 528 11.48 -9.37 3.41
C GLY A 528 11.21 -7.86 3.24
N THR A 529 12.10 -7.02 3.76
CA THR A 529 11.84 -5.58 3.88
C THR A 529 12.06 -4.83 2.57
N VAL A 530 11.09 -4.00 2.17
CA VAL A 530 11.22 -3.07 1.03
C VAL A 530 11.34 -1.64 1.52
N LEU A 531 12.48 -1.01 1.24
CA LEU A 531 12.76 0.39 1.49
C LEU A 531 12.29 1.23 0.30
N ARG A 532 11.29 2.07 0.50
CA ARG A 532 10.80 2.99 -0.54
C ARG A 532 11.43 4.37 -0.42
N HIS A 533 11.43 5.19 -1.47
CA HIS A 533 11.96 6.56 -1.43
C HIS A 533 13.45 6.66 -1.04
N VAL A 534 14.26 5.66 -1.42
CA VAL A 534 15.72 5.72 -1.26
C VAL A 534 16.23 6.77 -2.24
N ALA A 535 16.76 7.87 -1.73
CA ALA A 535 17.27 8.95 -2.56
C ALA A 535 18.57 8.52 -3.27
N LEU A 536 18.72 8.92 -4.53
CA LEU A 536 19.90 8.60 -5.34
C LEU A 536 20.94 9.74 -5.26
N ARG A 537 22.20 9.37 -5.04
CA ARG A 537 23.35 10.27 -5.09
C ARG A 537 24.35 9.77 -6.13
N VAL A 538 24.40 10.42 -7.28
CA VAL A 538 25.36 10.10 -8.34
C VAL A 538 26.63 10.91 -8.15
N ASP A 539 27.74 10.22 -7.90
CA ASP A 539 29.09 10.80 -7.81
C ASP A 539 30.10 9.77 -8.33
N ASP A 540 30.88 10.13 -9.34
CA ASP A 540 31.90 9.24 -9.92
C ASP A 540 33.10 8.97 -8.98
N GLY A 541 33.19 9.68 -7.86
CA GLY A 541 34.11 9.38 -6.75
C GLY A 541 33.53 8.45 -5.66
N ALA A 542 32.24 8.11 -5.71
CA ALA A 542 31.58 7.28 -4.70
C ALA A 542 31.71 5.77 -4.99
N VAL A 543 31.50 4.96 -3.95
CA VAL A 543 31.34 3.50 -4.05
C VAL A 543 29.85 3.16 -3.91
N LEU A 544 29.38 2.21 -4.72
CA LEU A 544 27.99 1.73 -4.69
C LEU A 544 27.66 1.18 -3.29
N GLU A 545 26.81 1.89 -2.53
CA GLU A 545 26.53 1.55 -1.13
C GLU A 545 25.22 2.18 -0.64
N LEU A 546 24.35 1.38 -0.03
CA LEU A 546 23.10 1.83 0.58
C LEU A 546 23.35 2.27 2.02
N HIS A 547 23.00 3.51 2.34
CA HIS A 547 23.10 4.08 3.70
C HIS A 547 21.73 4.10 4.36
N LEU A 548 21.62 3.47 5.53
CA LEU A 548 20.42 3.42 6.38
C LEU A 548 20.73 3.94 7.78
N ASP A 549 19.75 4.56 8.44
CA ASP A 549 19.88 4.84 9.87
C ASP A 549 19.68 3.58 10.74
N THR A 550 19.94 3.70 12.04
CA THR A 550 19.86 2.58 12.98
C THR A 550 18.40 2.13 13.26
N ASP A 551 17.41 3.03 13.22
CA ASP A 551 15.99 2.66 13.35
C ASP A 551 15.52 1.89 12.10
N GLU A 552 15.91 2.35 10.91
CA GLU A 552 15.60 1.71 9.62
C GLU A 552 16.21 0.31 9.52
N ALA A 553 17.48 0.16 9.90
CA ALA A 553 18.14 -1.14 9.93
C ALA A 553 17.50 -2.11 10.94
N ASN A 554 17.13 -1.62 12.14
CA ASN A 554 16.42 -2.41 13.14
C ASN A 554 15.01 -2.80 12.68
N ALA A 555 14.30 -1.93 11.96
CA ALA A 555 13.01 -2.22 11.34
C ALA A 555 13.15 -3.28 10.23
N ALA A 556 14.19 -3.19 9.42
CA ALA A 556 14.52 -4.19 8.41
C ALA A 556 14.96 -5.55 9.00
N GLY A 557 15.37 -5.59 10.26
CA GLY A 557 15.90 -6.78 10.92
C GLY A 557 17.37 -7.06 10.62
N LEU A 558 18.12 -6.05 10.14
CA LEU A 558 19.57 -6.11 9.95
C LEU A 558 20.29 -6.07 11.32
N ARG A 559 21.41 -6.79 11.44
CA ARG A 559 22.27 -6.80 12.62
C ARG A 559 23.73 -6.65 12.18
N GLY A 560 24.20 -5.41 12.03
CA GLY A 560 25.51 -5.09 11.47
C GLY A 560 25.47 -4.93 9.94
N ALA A 561 26.64 -4.67 9.34
CA ALA A 561 26.77 -4.48 7.89
C ALA A 561 26.45 -5.79 7.13
N GLY A 562 25.73 -5.67 6.02
CA GLY A 562 25.36 -6.79 5.15
C GLY A 562 25.29 -6.36 3.69
N GLU A 563 25.27 -7.32 2.77
CA GLU A 563 25.16 -7.05 1.34
C GLU A 563 23.69 -7.10 0.89
N GLY A 564 23.21 -6.00 0.30
CA GLY A 564 21.98 -5.95 -0.49
C GLY A 564 22.27 -6.22 -1.97
N VAL A 565 21.25 -6.29 -2.82
CA VAL A 565 21.41 -6.54 -4.27
C VAL A 565 20.35 -5.75 -5.05
N LEU A 566 20.72 -5.09 -6.14
CA LEU A 566 19.75 -4.54 -7.10
C LEU A 566 19.27 -5.61 -8.07
N GLN A 567 17.95 -5.73 -8.19
CA GLN A 567 17.28 -6.27 -9.37
C GLN A 567 16.33 -5.23 -10.00
N GLY A 568 15.97 -5.48 -11.26
CA GLY A 568 15.35 -4.49 -12.12
C GLY A 568 13.83 -4.41 -12.03
N ALA A 569 13.36 -3.32 -11.43
CA ALA A 569 12.00 -2.76 -11.51
C ALA A 569 10.89 -3.61 -10.84
N ALA A 570 10.16 -2.97 -9.91
CA ALA A 570 9.26 -3.61 -8.94
C ALA A 570 9.94 -4.58 -7.95
N CYS A 571 10.97 -4.08 -7.26
CA CYS A 571 11.35 -4.44 -5.88
C CYS A 571 11.26 -5.91 -5.39
N THR A 572 12.34 -6.69 -5.55
CA THR A 572 12.77 -7.75 -4.60
C THR A 572 14.30 -8.00 -4.74
N ALA A 573 14.95 -8.68 -3.77
CA ALA A 573 16.40 -9.00 -3.77
C ALA A 573 16.73 -10.30 -3.00
N ARG A 574 17.72 -11.10 -3.48
CA ARG A 574 18.26 -12.38 -2.94
C ARG A 574 19.55 -12.83 -3.68
N VAL A 575 20.26 -13.97 -3.48
CA VAL A 575 20.03 -15.30 -2.83
C VAL A 575 21.30 -15.82 -2.10
N CYS A 576 21.16 -16.79 -1.17
CA CYS A 576 22.23 -17.59 -0.52
C CYS A 576 23.29 -18.28 -1.44
N GLY A 577 24.45 -18.64 -0.85
CA GLY A 577 25.52 -19.44 -1.49
C GLY A 577 25.30 -20.97 -1.52
N PRO A 578 26.15 -21.74 -2.26
CA PRO A 578 25.76 -23.06 -2.78
C PRO A 578 26.36 -24.30 -2.06
N ARG A 579 25.48 -25.31 -1.89
CA ARG A 579 25.73 -26.77 -1.73
C ARG A 579 26.82 -27.23 -0.75
N ASP A 580 26.36 -27.89 0.31
CA ASP A 580 26.82 -29.27 0.56
C ASP A 580 25.61 -30.21 0.53
N HIS A 581 25.84 -31.41 -0.02
CA HIS A 581 24.85 -32.48 -0.08
C HIS A 581 24.99 -33.42 1.13
N GLU A 582 23.86 -33.95 1.56
CA GLU A 582 23.70 -35.25 2.24
C GLU A 582 24.11 -35.44 3.73
N ASN A 583 23.15 -36.09 4.40
CA ASN A 583 23.27 -37.09 5.47
C ASN A 583 23.28 -36.70 6.96
N HIS A 584 22.23 -37.23 7.60
CA HIS A 584 22.14 -37.78 8.96
C HIS A 584 22.10 -36.85 10.20
N ALA A 585 20.89 -36.81 10.75
CA ALA A 585 20.54 -37.30 12.09
C ALA A 585 20.94 -36.49 13.34
N SER A 586 19.91 -36.18 14.13
CA SER A 586 19.86 -36.17 15.61
C SER A 586 21.09 -35.71 16.40
N CYS A 587 20.91 -34.63 17.18
CA CYS A 587 21.10 -34.74 18.63
C CYS A 587 20.26 -33.72 19.40
N GLU A 588 20.02 -34.01 20.67
CA GLU A 588 19.20 -33.25 21.62
C GLU A 588 20.03 -32.21 22.40
N THR A 589 19.35 -31.47 23.29
CA THR A 589 19.90 -30.65 24.41
C THR A 589 20.71 -29.39 24.04
N HIS A 590 20.62 -28.27 24.77
CA HIS A 590 20.00 -28.00 26.09
C HIS A 590 19.20 -26.69 26.09
#